data_AF-A0A819AY22-F1
#
_entry.id   AF-A0A819AY22-F1
#
_cell.length_a   1.000
_cell.length_b   1.000
_cell.length_c   1.000
_cell.angle_alpha   90.00
_cell.angle_beta   90.00
_cell.angle_gamma   90.00
#
_symmetry.space_group_name_H-M   'P 1'
#
loop_
_entity.id
_entity.type
_entity.pdbx_description
1 polymer ?
#
loop_
_entity_poly.entity_id
_entity_poly.type
_entity_poly.pdbx_seq_one_letter_code
_entity_poly.pdbx_strand_id
1 'polypeptide(L)'
;MGSGTSSDALKDTKFGDNTTTTTELPFSKQVKTKWSSTATKIFTGAVNVLIICQTNQQNAADRLRSQLVDLKFNCYTLTDTTPSSIVARANLVRWSDVFISLISRSYQRAFCCMETINYAKDIRKPIVVILSESNFQPYGALGAISAGAVHTMLLDDGGISENVLT
;
A
#
# COMPACT_ATOMS: atom_id res chain seq x y z
N MET A 1 -0.20 -62.50 -16.96
CA MET A 1 0.09 -61.07 -17.21
C MET A 1 -0.56 -60.30 -16.06
N GLY A 2 0.09 -59.94 -14.96
CA GLY A 2 1.44 -59.39 -14.82
C GLY A 2 1.32 -57.91 -14.50
N SER A 3 0.80 -57.56 -13.32
CA SER A 3 0.75 -56.18 -12.82
C SER A 3 1.26 -56.12 -11.38
N GLY A 4 2.59 -56.01 -11.25
CA GLY A 4 3.22 -55.22 -10.18
C GLY A 4 3.40 -53.78 -10.70
N THR A 5 3.69 -52.75 -9.92
CA THR A 5 4.28 -52.61 -8.58
C THR A 5 4.14 -51.14 -8.15
N SER A 6 4.38 -50.89 -6.85
CA SER A 6 4.85 -49.61 -6.26
C SER A 6 3.76 -48.55 -6.05
N SER A 7 3.69 -47.84 -4.93
CA SER A 7 4.60 -47.60 -3.81
C SER A 7 3.81 -46.75 -2.82
N ASP A 8 3.87 -47.01 -1.52
CA ASP A 8 3.70 -45.94 -0.53
C ASP A 8 4.42 -46.31 0.76
N ALA A 9 5.44 -45.52 1.04
CA ALA A 9 6.16 -45.47 2.29
C ALA A 9 5.99 -44.04 2.81
N LEU A 10 5.55 -43.87 4.06
CA LEU A 10 6.32 -43.11 5.04
C LEU A 10 5.71 -43.26 6.44
N LYS A 11 6.61 -43.43 7.40
CA LYS A 11 6.38 -43.57 8.83
C LYS A 11 6.50 -42.22 9.54
N ASP A 12 5.85 -42.18 10.70
CA ASP A 12 6.22 -41.48 11.94
C ASP A 12 6.54 -39.98 11.91
N THR A 13 5.75 -39.17 12.62
CA THR A 13 6.35 -38.23 13.59
C THR A 13 5.38 -37.95 14.74
N LYS A 14 5.83 -38.29 15.96
CA LYS A 14 5.16 -38.02 17.24
C LYS A 14 5.31 -36.54 17.59
N PHE A 15 4.20 -35.90 17.99
CA PHE A 15 4.22 -34.61 18.68
C PHE A 15 4.68 -34.83 20.13
N GLY A 16 5.79 -34.19 20.49
CA GLY A 16 6.32 -34.14 21.85
C GLY A 16 5.92 -32.84 22.54
N ASP A 17 5.32 -32.99 23.72
CA ASP A 17 5.03 -31.92 24.68
C ASP A 17 6.32 -31.48 25.38
N ASN A 18 6.59 -30.18 25.35
CA ASN A 18 7.68 -29.57 26.12
C ASN A 18 7.11 -28.39 26.93
N THR A 19 6.64 -28.69 28.13
CA THR A 19 6.39 -27.73 29.22
C THR A 19 7.74 -27.28 29.81
N THR A 20 8.00 -25.99 30.01
CA THR A 20 8.68 -25.47 31.23
C THR A 20 8.46 -23.96 31.41
N THR A 21 7.95 -23.65 32.60
CA THR A 21 7.78 -22.41 33.38
C THR A 21 8.93 -21.39 33.35
N THR A 22 8.64 -20.08 33.40
CA THR A 22 9.45 -19.06 34.12
C THR A 22 8.60 -17.84 34.50
N THR A 23 8.76 -17.43 35.76
CA THR A 23 8.07 -16.43 36.56
C THR A 23 8.71 -15.03 36.42
N GLU A 24 7.95 -13.98 36.80
CA GLU A 24 8.38 -12.61 37.17
C GLU A 24 8.65 -11.59 36.03
N LEU A 25 8.40 -10.28 36.10
CA LEU A 25 7.68 -9.27 36.94
C LEU A 25 7.68 -7.94 36.08
N PRO A 26 7.06 -6.82 36.49
CA PRO A 26 6.47 -5.82 35.59
C PRO A 26 7.48 -4.82 35.00
N PHE A 27 7.16 -4.25 33.84
CA PHE A 27 7.98 -3.17 33.27
C PHE A 27 7.13 -1.96 32.86
N SER A 28 6.91 -1.07 33.82
CA SER A 28 6.69 0.34 33.53
C SER A 28 8.03 1.00 33.25
N LYS A 29 8.30 1.44 32.02
CA LYS A 29 9.18 2.59 31.75
C LYS A 29 8.64 3.35 30.55
N GLN A 30 8.14 4.56 30.83
CA GLN A 30 7.91 5.57 29.82
C GLN A 30 9.25 5.91 29.14
N VAL A 31 9.28 5.79 27.82
CA VAL A 31 10.37 6.33 27.01
C VAL A 31 9.89 7.68 26.47
N LYS A 32 10.39 8.76 27.06
CA LYS A 32 10.42 10.09 26.42
C LYS A 32 11.39 10.03 25.25
N THR A 33 10.90 9.71 24.05
CA THR A 33 11.68 9.90 22.82
C THR A 33 11.56 11.34 22.38
N LYS A 34 12.64 12.07 22.67
CA LYS A 34 13.01 13.35 22.08
C LYS A 34 12.85 13.27 20.56
N TRP A 35 11.91 14.02 20.00
CA TRP A 35 11.71 14.13 18.56
C TRP A 35 12.99 14.75 17.97
N SER A 36 13.82 13.91 17.35
CA SER A 36 14.94 14.37 16.55
C SER A 36 14.39 14.75 15.19
N SER A 37 14.51 16.02 14.82
CA SER A 37 14.17 16.55 13.51
C SER A 37 14.97 15.80 12.44
N THR A 38 14.32 14.84 11.78
CA THR A 38 14.93 14.12 10.65
C THR A 38 15.18 15.12 9.53
N ALA A 39 16.46 15.37 9.26
CA ALA A 39 16.91 16.22 8.17
C ALA A 39 16.24 15.76 6.85
N THR A 40 15.40 16.64 6.30
CA THR A 40 14.81 16.45 4.99
C THR A 40 15.95 16.49 3.98
N LYS A 41 16.32 15.31 3.47
CA LYS A 41 17.29 15.19 2.39
C LYS A 41 16.70 15.94 1.20
N ILE A 42 17.28 17.10 0.87
CA ILE A 42 16.81 17.92 -0.25
C ILE A 42 17.15 17.14 -1.52
N PHE A 43 16.15 16.48 -2.10
CA PHE A 43 16.28 15.88 -3.41
C PHE A 43 16.44 17.00 -4.44
N THR A 44 17.60 17.06 -5.08
CA THR A 44 17.93 18.05 -6.13
C THR A 44 17.35 17.66 -7.50
N GLY A 45 16.29 16.87 -7.53
CA GLY A 45 15.58 16.44 -8.75
C GLY A 45 14.07 16.59 -8.56
N ALA A 46 13.33 16.79 -9.65
CA ALA A 46 11.87 16.83 -9.61
C ALA A 46 11.34 15.47 -9.10
N VAL A 47 10.56 15.51 -8.03
CA VAL A 47 9.99 14.31 -7.40
C VAL A 47 8.92 13.72 -8.32
N ASN A 48 9.01 12.42 -8.58
CA ASN A 48 8.10 11.68 -9.44
C ASN A 48 6.95 11.10 -8.62
N VAL A 49 5.72 11.51 -8.93
CA VAL A 49 4.51 11.07 -8.25
C VAL A 49 3.71 10.17 -9.18
N LEU A 50 3.41 8.97 -8.72
CA LEU A 50 2.49 8.06 -9.40
C LEU A 50 1.14 8.08 -8.71
N ILE A 51 0.10 8.47 -9.42
CA ILE A 51 -1.28 8.49 -8.96
C ILE A 51 -1.98 7.27 -9.55
N ILE A 52 -2.47 6.37 -8.70
CA ILE A 52 -3.29 5.24 -9.13
C ILE A 52 -4.75 5.47 -8.76
N CYS A 53 -5.65 5.22 -9.70
CA CYS A 53 -7.08 5.36 -9.50
C CYS A 53 -7.85 4.34 -10.35
N GLN A 54 -9.15 4.21 -10.10
CA GLN A 54 -10.05 3.53 -11.02
C GLN A 54 -10.52 4.53 -12.10
N THR A 55 -10.86 4.05 -13.30
CA THR A 55 -11.29 4.89 -14.43
C THR A 55 -12.45 5.84 -14.07
N ASN A 56 -13.38 5.46 -13.19
CA ASN A 56 -14.47 6.34 -12.75
C ASN A 56 -14.01 7.50 -11.84
N GLN A 57 -12.78 7.47 -11.34
CA GLN A 57 -12.17 8.52 -10.51
C GLN A 57 -11.09 9.29 -11.25
N GLN A 58 -10.95 9.08 -12.57
CA GLN A 58 -9.96 9.77 -13.40
C GLN A 58 -10.04 11.28 -13.24
N ASN A 59 -11.26 11.85 -13.21
CA ASN A 59 -11.45 13.29 -13.03
C ASN A 59 -10.86 13.81 -11.71
N ALA A 60 -10.97 13.04 -10.62
CA ALA A 60 -10.37 13.40 -9.33
C ALA A 60 -8.85 13.29 -9.37
N ALA A 61 -8.33 12.24 -10.00
CA ALA A 61 -6.89 12.05 -10.21
C ALA A 61 -6.29 13.16 -11.07
N ASP A 62 -6.99 13.62 -12.10
CA ASP A 62 -6.53 14.70 -12.99
C ASP A 62 -6.52 16.05 -12.27
N ARG A 63 -7.51 16.34 -11.43
CA ARG A 63 -7.50 17.54 -10.56
C ARG A 63 -6.30 17.54 -9.61
N LEU A 64 -6.08 16.43 -8.93
CA LEU A 64 -4.93 16.25 -8.04
C LEU A 64 -3.61 16.39 -8.81
N ARG A 65 -3.54 15.79 -10.00
CA ARG A 65 -2.39 15.89 -10.89
C ARG A 65 -2.10 17.33 -11.27
N SER A 66 -3.10 18.12 -11.68
CA SER A 66 -2.91 19.53 -12.01
C SER A 66 -2.30 20.31 -10.85
N GLN A 67 -2.83 20.13 -9.64
CA GLN A 67 -2.30 20.78 -8.43
C GLN A 67 -0.84 20.39 -8.15
N LEU A 68 -0.49 19.11 -8.29
CA LEU A 68 0.87 18.65 -8.06
C LEU A 68 1.85 19.14 -9.15
N VAL A 69 1.40 19.21 -10.40
CA VAL A 69 2.21 19.76 -11.50
C VAL A 69 2.48 21.26 -11.31
N ASP A 70 1.50 22.02 -10.81
CA ASP A 70 1.69 23.43 -10.46
C ASP A 70 2.77 23.62 -9.38
N LEU A 71 2.85 22.66 -8.44
CA LEU A 71 3.89 22.54 -7.43
C LEU A 71 5.23 21.96 -7.95
N LYS A 72 5.37 21.79 -9.27
CA LYS A 72 6.59 21.28 -9.96
C LYS A 72 6.90 19.81 -9.71
N PHE A 73 5.90 18.99 -9.39
CA PHE A 73 6.04 17.53 -9.34
C PHE A 73 5.85 16.88 -10.72
N ASN A 74 6.63 15.83 -11.00
CA ASN A 74 6.45 15.01 -12.20
C ASN A 74 5.37 13.97 -11.95
N CYS A 75 4.17 14.18 -12.50
CA CYS A 75 3.02 13.34 -12.18
C CYS A 75 2.63 12.40 -13.31
N TYR A 76 2.39 11.14 -12.96
CA TYR A 76 1.91 10.09 -13.85
C TYR A 76 0.62 9.50 -13.29
N THR A 77 -0.36 9.24 -14.16
CA THR A 77 -1.63 8.62 -13.77
C THR A 77 -1.68 7.19 -14.28
N LEU A 78 -2.06 6.26 -13.40
CA LEU A 78 -2.31 4.86 -13.72
C LEU A 78 -3.77 4.55 -13.40
N THR A 79 -4.44 3.89 -14.33
CA THR A 79 -5.83 3.44 -14.18
C THR A 79 -5.91 1.92 -14.16
N ASP A 80 -7.08 1.39 -13.83
CA ASP A 80 -7.36 -0.05 -13.94
C ASP A 80 -7.26 -0.58 -15.38
N THR A 81 -7.31 0.31 -16.38
CA THR A 81 -7.21 -0.04 -17.80
C THR A 81 -5.86 0.30 -18.42
N THR A 82 -5.10 1.25 -17.85
CA THR A 82 -3.88 1.78 -18.48
C THR A 82 -2.74 2.00 -17.47
N PRO A 83 -1.53 1.45 -17.70
CA PRO A 83 -1.17 0.55 -18.81
C PRO A 83 -1.64 -0.89 -18.57
N SER A 84 -2.02 -1.59 -19.65
CA SER A 84 -2.45 -2.99 -19.59
C SER A 84 -1.31 -3.97 -19.30
N SER A 85 -0.08 -3.60 -19.64
CA SER A 85 1.13 -4.42 -19.39
C SER A 85 1.56 -4.38 -17.92
N ILE A 86 1.69 -5.56 -17.32
CA ILE A 86 2.20 -5.73 -15.95
C ILE A 86 3.62 -5.17 -15.78
N VAL A 87 4.48 -5.34 -16.79
CA VAL A 87 5.86 -4.84 -16.77
C VAL A 87 5.87 -3.30 -16.78
N ALA A 88 4.98 -2.69 -17.56
CA ALA A 88 4.86 -1.23 -17.60
C ALA A 88 4.39 -0.67 -16.25
N ARG A 89 3.39 -1.30 -15.62
CA ARG A 89 2.93 -0.91 -14.26
C ARG A 89 4.05 -1.03 -13.24
N ALA A 90 4.76 -2.16 -13.20
CA ALA A 90 5.86 -2.36 -12.28
C ALA A 90 6.98 -1.33 -12.46
N ASN A 91 7.32 -0.97 -13.71
CA ASN A 91 8.32 0.05 -14.00
C ASN A 91 7.88 1.45 -13.55
N LEU A 92 6.60 1.82 -13.75
CA LEU A 92 6.06 3.08 -13.25
C LEU A 92 6.17 3.17 -11.72
N VAL A 93 5.80 2.10 -11.01
CA VAL A 93 5.93 2.05 -9.55
C VAL A 93 7.39 2.22 -9.13
N ARG A 94 8.33 1.53 -9.79
CA ARG A 94 9.77 1.65 -9.50
C ARG A 94 10.30 3.07 -9.72
N TRP A 95 9.88 3.72 -10.81
CA TRP A 95 10.33 5.07 -11.19
C TRP A 95 9.72 6.17 -10.31
N SER A 96 8.57 5.93 -9.71
CA SER A 96 7.95 6.88 -8.79
C SER A 96 8.71 7.01 -7.47
N ASP A 97 8.81 8.22 -6.95
CA ASP A 97 9.32 8.53 -5.62
C ASP A 97 8.20 8.45 -4.57
N VAL A 98 6.99 8.85 -4.95
CA VAL A 98 5.77 8.81 -4.12
C VAL A 98 4.65 8.10 -4.87
N PHE A 99 3.95 7.20 -4.18
CA PHE A 99 2.81 6.47 -4.69
C PHE A 99 1.52 6.98 -4.03
N ILE A 100 0.63 7.59 -4.79
CA ILE A 100 -0.68 8.08 -4.32
C ILE A 100 -1.77 7.13 -4.81
N SER A 101 -2.59 6.62 -3.90
CA SER A 101 -3.71 5.74 -4.22
C SER A 101 -5.06 6.38 -3.90
N LEU A 102 -5.89 6.59 -4.93
CA LEU A 102 -7.28 7.01 -4.79
C LEU A 102 -8.13 5.76 -4.57
N ILE A 103 -8.40 5.47 -3.30
CA ILE A 103 -9.07 4.28 -2.83
C ILE A 103 -10.59 4.49 -2.83
N SER A 104 -11.29 3.55 -3.44
CA SER A 104 -12.74 3.48 -3.53
C SER A 104 -13.21 2.03 -3.52
N ARG A 105 -14.53 1.82 -3.46
CA ARG A 105 -15.08 0.46 -3.54
C ARG A 105 -14.74 -0.22 -4.87
N SER A 106 -14.76 0.54 -5.96
CA SER A 106 -14.36 0.06 -7.29
C SER A 106 -12.87 -0.25 -7.37
N TYR A 107 -12.03 0.60 -6.76
CA TYR A 107 -10.58 0.35 -6.67
C TYR A 107 -10.26 -1.00 -6.03
N GLN A 108 -10.89 -1.33 -4.89
CA GLN A 108 -10.61 -2.57 -4.18
C GLN A 108 -10.98 -3.83 -4.98
N ARG A 109 -11.89 -3.71 -5.95
CA ARG A 109 -12.31 -4.81 -6.83
C ARG A 109 -11.46 -4.89 -8.11
N ALA A 110 -10.75 -3.83 -8.47
CA ALA A 110 -9.96 -3.77 -9.68
C ALA A 110 -8.62 -4.49 -9.51
N PHE A 111 -8.40 -5.57 -10.27
CA PHE A 111 -7.20 -6.40 -10.19
C PHE A 111 -5.91 -5.59 -10.38
N CYS A 112 -5.84 -4.75 -11.42
CA CYS A 112 -4.68 -3.91 -11.71
C CYS A 112 -4.35 -2.96 -10.55
N CYS A 113 -5.37 -2.37 -9.92
CA CYS A 113 -5.21 -1.46 -8.79
C CYS A 113 -4.63 -2.17 -7.57
N MET A 114 -5.21 -3.32 -7.23
CA MET A 114 -4.78 -4.16 -6.11
C MET A 114 -3.37 -4.73 -6.33
N GLU A 115 -3.08 -5.23 -7.53
CA GLU A 115 -1.76 -5.70 -7.91
C GLU A 115 -0.70 -4.60 -7.74
N THR A 116 -0.97 -3.41 -8.27
CA THR A 116 0.00 -2.31 -8.29
C THR A 116 0.29 -1.78 -6.89
N ILE A 117 -0.73 -1.62 -6.02
CA ILE A 117 -0.51 -1.14 -4.65
C ILE A 117 0.19 -2.18 -3.77
N ASN A 118 -0.13 -3.47 -3.94
CA ASN A 118 0.61 -4.54 -3.26
C ASN A 118 2.07 -4.54 -3.69
N TYR A 119 2.33 -4.40 -5.00
CA TYR A 119 3.70 -4.30 -5.49
C TYR A 119 4.44 -3.08 -4.91
N ALA A 120 3.79 -1.91 -4.86
CA ALA A 120 4.35 -0.71 -4.25
C ALA A 120 4.70 -0.91 -2.77
N LYS A 121 3.82 -1.62 -2.02
CA LYS A 121 4.07 -2.01 -0.63
C LYS A 121 5.28 -2.94 -0.51
N ASP A 122 5.36 -3.98 -1.35
CA ASP A 122 6.42 -4.99 -1.31
C ASP A 122 7.81 -4.37 -1.53
N ILE A 123 7.91 -3.40 -2.43
CA ILE A 123 9.15 -2.65 -2.67
C ILE A 123 9.30 -1.40 -1.77
N ARG A 124 8.47 -1.28 -0.73
CA ARG A 124 8.49 -0.24 0.31
C ARG A 124 8.43 1.20 -0.24
N LYS A 125 7.58 1.45 -1.24
CA LYS A 125 7.34 2.82 -1.71
C LYS A 125 6.59 3.63 -0.64
N PRO A 126 6.88 4.93 -0.50
CA PRO A 126 6.04 5.82 0.29
C PRO A 126 4.64 5.88 -0.33
N ILE A 127 3.64 5.39 0.42
CA ILE A 127 2.25 5.35 -0.02
C ILE A 127 1.46 6.44 0.68
N VAL A 128 0.75 7.25 -0.10
CA VAL A 128 -0.29 8.18 0.36
C VAL A 128 -1.64 7.63 -0.09
N VAL A 129 -2.56 7.46 0.84
CA VAL A 129 -3.92 6.98 0.57
C VAL A 129 -4.89 8.15 0.60
N ILE A 130 -5.72 8.24 -0.42
CA ILE A 130 -6.83 9.17 -0.49
C ILE A 130 -8.11 8.34 -0.60
N LEU A 131 -8.95 8.38 0.43
CA LEU A 131 -10.26 7.75 0.41
C LEU A 131 -11.21 8.64 -0.39
N SER A 132 -11.62 8.17 -1.56
CA SER A 132 -12.50 8.90 -2.47
C SER A 132 -13.99 8.81 -2.11
N GLU A 133 -14.35 7.99 -1.11
CA GLU A 133 -15.73 7.76 -0.67
C GLU A 133 -15.79 7.88 0.86
N SER A 134 -16.66 8.73 1.39
CA SER A 134 -16.75 9.03 2.83
C SER A 134 -17.14 7.82 3.70
N ASN A 135 -17.98 6.93 3.16
CA ASN A 135 -18.50 5.76 3.88
C ASN A 135 -17.79 4.45 3.48
N PHE A 136 -16.60 4.55 2.87
CA PHE A 136 -15.84 3.39 2.44
C PHE A 136 -14.66 3.14 3.38
N GLN A 137 -14.60 1.93 3.92
CA GLN A 137 -13.48 1.47 4.70
C GLN A 137 -12.80 0.30 3.96
N PRO A 138 -11.54 0.45 3.52
CA PRO A 138 -10.83 -0.63 2.86
C PRO A 138 -10.59 -1.78 3.86
N TYR A 139 -10.67 -3.02 3.38
CA TYR A 139 -10.50 -4.21 4.22
C TYR A 139 -9.42 -5.15 3.67
N GLY A 140 -9.03 -6.15 4.47
CA GLY A 140 -8.00 -7.12 4.12
C GLY A 140 -6.64 -6.46 3.87
N ALA A 141 -5.94 -6.88 2.82
CA ALA A 141 -4.62 -6.34 2.47
C ALA A 141 -4.65 -4.83 2.20
N LEU A 142 -5.71 -4.32 1.54
CA LEU A 142 -5.84 -2.89 1.25
C LEU A 142 -6.06 -2.07 2.53
N GLY A 143 -6.85 -2.59 3.47
CA GLY A 143 -7.05 -1.98 4.78
C GLY A 143 -5.75 -1.89 5.57
N ALA A 144 -4.96 -2.97 5.58
CA ALA A 144 -3.66 -2.99 6.24
C ALA A 144 -2.64 -2.02 5.59
N ILE A 145 -2.65 -1.90 4.26
CA ILE A 145 -1.83 -0.91 3.55
C ILE A 145 -2.28 0.51 3.91
N SER A 146 -3.59 0.76 3.96
CA SER A 146 -4.14 2.09 4.26
C SER A 146 -3.83 2.52 5.69
N ALA A 147 -3.89 1.60 6.66
CA ALA A 147 -3.52 1.86 8.04
C ALA A 147 -2.01 2.09 8.22
N GLY A 148 -1.18 1.50 7.35
CA GLY A 148 0.28 1.67 7.35
C GLY A 148 0.80 2.74 6.38
N ALA A 149 -0.09 3.49 5.72
CA ALA A 149 0.28 4.53 4.78
C ALA A 149 0.96 5.71 5.50
N VAL A 150 1.76 6.48 4.77
CA VAL A 150 2.43 7.68 5.32
C VAL A 150 1.39 8.73 5.68
N HIS A 151 0.38 8.88 4.82
CA HIS A 151 -0.76 9.75 5.03
C HIS A 151 -2.02 9.08 4.50
N THR A 152 -3.12 9.28 5.21
CA THR A 152 -4.46 8.90 4.79
C THR A 152 -5.34 10.14 4.85
N MET A 153 -5.99 10.48 3.75
CA MET A 153 -6.83 11.66 3.60
C MET A 153 -8.19 11.29 3.04
N LEU A 154 -9.18 12.15 3.21
CA LEU A 154 -10.51 11.97 2.65
C LEU A 154 -10.76 13.03 1.57
N LEU A 155 -11.18 12.58 0.39
CA LEU A 155 -11.62 13.47 -0.67
C LEU A 155 -13.03 13.95 -0.32
N ASP A 156 -13.18 15.25 -0.06
CA ASP A 156 -14.48 15.89 0.04
C ASP A 156 -14.80 16.56 -1.30
N ASP A 157 -16.08 16.68 -1.64
CA ASP A 157 -16.54 17.21 -2.94
C ASP A 157 -16.08 18.67 -3.19
N GLY A 158 -15.57 19.35 -2.14
CA GLY A 158 -14.97 20.69 -2.18
C GLY A 158 -13.44 20.76 -2.04
N GLY A 159 -12.72 19.65 -1.85
CA GLY A 159 -11.25 19.66 -1.67
C GLY A 159 -10.67 18.47 -0.88
N ILE A 160 -9.34 18.46 -0.73
CA ILE A 160 -8.63 17.47 0.09
C ILE A 160 -8.79 17.87 1.56
N SER A 161 -9.52 17.08 2.33
CA SER A 161 -9.62 17.26 3.78
C SER A 161 -8.69 16.27 4.48
N GLU A 162 -7.80 16.77 5.35
CA GLU A 162 -7.02 15.92 6.25
C GLU A 162 -7.93 15.37 7.34
N ASN A 163 -8.64 14.28 7.05
CA ASN A 163 -9.23 13.45 8.08
C ASN A 163 -8.21 12.35 8.42
N VAL A 164 -7.39 12.62 9.44
CA VAL A 164 -6.52 11.60 10.04
C VAL A 164 -7.44 10.59 10.73
N LEU A 165 -7.66 9.43 10.09
CA LEU A 165 -8.21 8.27 10.76
C LEU A 165 -7.14 7.74 11.73
N THR A 166 -7.19 8.22 12.98
CA THR A 166 -6.41 7.69 14.12
C THR A 166 -6.98 6.38 14.63
#